data_AF-A0A821Y4T4-F1
#
_entry.id   AF-A0A821Y4T4-F1
#
_cell.length_a   1.000
_cell.length_b   1.000
_cell.length_c   1.000
_cell.angle_alpha   90.00
_cell.angle_beta   90.00
_cell.angle_gamma   90.00
#
_symmetry.space_group_name_H-M   'P 1'
#
loop_
_entity.id
_entity.type
_entity.pdbx_description
1 polymer ?
#
loop_
_entity_poly.entity_id
_entity_poly.type
_entity_poly.pdbx_seq_one_letter_code
_entity_poly.pdbx_strand_id
1 'polypeptide(L)'
;MGTDDHEINNTCDRNTDEMTHDNNLQKPCIYNKYLPFYDSIKRQGVNKFDEIRENLSRTIQLNELQPGFSFWSNALKEFITLYGFYFTKDNHLKLVNFYLSVLSITDLQYTSVKICCELLSTLLRKTRLITRDDLVIDWHTLYRWAKLVHNNHDKAHALVTLP
;
A
#
# COMPACT_ATOMS: atom_id res chain seq x y z
N MET A 1 -42.00 -0.55 -52.01
CA MET A 1 -41.07 -1.62 -51.62
C MET A 1 -39.73 -0.94 -51.41
N GLY A 2 -39.43 -0.39 -50.23
CA GLY A 2 -39.53 -1.01 -48.91
C GLY A 2 -38.20 -1.71 -48.64
N THR A 3 -37.23 -0.96 -48.08
CA THR A 3 -36.57 -1.22 -46.77
C THR A 3 -35.45 -2.28 -46.90
N ASP A 4 -34.23 -2.14 -46.39
CA ASP A 4 -33.76 -1.50 -45.16
C ASP A 4 -32.28 -1.06 -45.28
N ASP A 5 -32.02 0.15 -44.80
CA ASP A 5 -30.72 0.60 -44.32
C ASP A 5 -30.43 -0.11 -42.98
N HIS A 6 -29.38 -0.93 -42.91
CA HIS A 6 -28.87 -1.39 -41.62
C HIS A 6 -27.64 -0.56 -41.22
N GLU A 7 -27.94 0.55 -40.54
CA GLU A 7 -27.07 1.17 -39.55
C GLU A 7 -26.50 0.10 -38.60
N ILE A 8 -25.17 -0.03 -38.58
CA ILE A 8 -24.48 -0.66 -37.45
C ILE A 8 -24.31 0.41 -36.37
N ASN A 9 -25.40 0.70 -35.67
CA ASN A 9 -25.36 1.34 -34.36
C ASN A 9 -25.27 0.22 -33.32
N ASN A 10 -24.09 0.06 -32.70
CA ASN A 10 -24.02 -0.48 -31.35
C ASN A 10 -22.82 0.13 -30.62
N THR A 11 -23.06 1.36 -30.21
CA THR A 11 -22.37 2.05 -29.13
C THR A 11 -22.52 1.27 -27.83
N CYS A 12 -21.40 1.20 -27.09
CA CYS A 12 -21.35 1.10 -25.64
C CYS A 12 -21.75 -0.24 -24.98
N ASP A 13 -20.73 -0.99 -24.57
CA ASP A 13 -20.77 -1.75 -23.31
C ASP A 13 -19.35 -1.78 -22.71
N ARG A 14 -18.87 -0.62 -22.27
CA ARG A 14 -17.60 -0.48 -21.53
C ARG A 14 -17.72 0.31 -20.23
N ASN A 15 -18.94 0.57 -19.76
CA ASN A 15 -19.19 1.48 -18.64
C ASN A 15 -19.75 0.82 -17.37
N THR A 16 -19.87 -0.51 -17.32
CA THR A 16 -20.48 -1.19 -16.16
C THR A 16 -19.47 -1.54 -15.05
N ASP A 17 -18.16 -1.44 -15.32
CA ASP A 17 -17.10 -1.81 -14.36
C ASP A 17 -16.53 -0.62 -13.55
N GLU A 18 -16.76 0.64 -13.95
CA GLU A 18 -16.15 1.80 -13.28
C GLU A 18 -16.90 2.26 -11.99
N MET A 19 -18.16 1.82 -11.78
CA MET A 19 -18.99 2.32 -10.67
C MET A 19 -18.94 1.49 -9.38
N THR A 20 -18.43 0.26 -9.39
CA THR A 20 -18.49 -0.63 -8.21
C THR A 20 -17.34 -0.45 -7.21
N HIS A 21 -16.26 0.22 -7.61
CA HIS A 21 -15.04 0.28 -6.79
C HIS A 21 -15.17 1.22 -5.58
N ASP A 22 -15.97 2.29 -5.66
CA ASP A 22 -16.05 3.31 -4.59
C ASP A 22 -16.72 2.78 -3.31
N ASN A 23 -17.68 1.86 -3.44
CA ASN A 23 -18.45 1.37 -2.29
C ASN A 23 -17.63 0.48 -1.33
N ASN A 24 -16.42 0.06 -1.73
CA ASN A 24 -15.57 -0.83 -0.94
C ASN A 24 -14.24 -0.17 -0.49
N LEU A 25 -14.07 1.13 -0.74
CA LEU A 25 -12.88 1.87 -0.29
C LEU A 25 -13.02 2.25 1.18
N GLN A 26 -11.96 2.08 1.98
CA GLN A 26 -12.02 2.34 3.42
C GLN A 26 -12.17 3.82 3.75
N LYS A 27 -11.19 4.65 3.36
CA LYS A 27 -11.17 6.07 3.74
C LYS A 27 -10.42 6.90 2.70
N PRO A 28 -11.05 7.21 1.55
CA PRO A 28 -10.49 8.12 0.57
C PRO A 28 -10.35 9.54 1.15
N CYS A 29 -9.46 10.34 0.57
CA CYS A 29 -9.34 11.76 0.87
C CYS A 29 -10.62 12.50 0.47
N ILE A 30 -11.31 13.09 1.46
CA ILE A 30 -12.62 13.76 1.25
C ILE A 30 -12.47 14.97 0.32
N TYR A 31 -11.33 15.66 0.40
CA TYR A 31 -11.09 16.89 -0.35
C TYR A 31 -10.96 16.67 -1.86
N ASN A 32 -10.53 15.49 -2.29
CA ASN A 32 -10.34 15.18 -3.71
C ASN A 32 -11.66 15.28 -4.49
N LYS A 33 -12.81 15.09 -3.83
CA LYS A 33 -14.15 15.21 -4.43
C LYS A 33 -14.49 16.62 -4.92
N TYR A 34 -13.84 17.64 -4.37
CA TYR A 34 -14.09 19.04 -4.72
C TYR A 34 -13.16 19.55 -5.82
N LEU A 35 -12.26 18.70 -6.34
CA LEU A 35 -11.33 19.10 -7.40
C LEU A 35 -12.03 19.04 -8.77
N PRO A 36 -11.76 20.01 -9.67
CA PRO A 36 -12.40 20.06 -10.99
C PRO A 36 -12.19 18.81 -11.87
N PHE A 37 -11.16 18.01 -11.56
CA PHE A 37 -10.76 16.81 -12.31
C PHE A 37 -10.87 15.54 -11.45
N TYR A 38 -11.85 15.47 -10.54
CA TYR A 38 -12.04 14.34 -9.62
C TYR A 38 -12.10 12.97 -10.32
N ASP A 39 -12.83 12.85 -11.43
CA ASP A 39 -12.94 11.57 -12.16
C ASP A 39 -11.58 11.07 -12.67
N SER A 40 -10.73 11.99 -13.14
CA SER A 40 -9.36 11.67 -13.55
C SER A 40 -8.51 11.24 -12.35
N ILE A 41 -8.64 11.92 -11.21
CA ILE A 41 -7.94 11.56 -9.96
C ILE A 41 -8.35 10.16 -9.50
N LYS A 42 -9.64 9.84 -9.61
CA LYS A 42 -10.21 8.55 -9.22
C LYS A 42 -9.54 7.41 -9.99
N ARG A 43 -9.49 7.53 -11.33
CA ARG A 43 -8.85 6.56 -12.22
C ARG A 43 -7.34 6.46 -11.97
N GLN A 44 -6.67 7.61 -11.82
CA GLN A 44 -5.25 7.65 -11.50
C GLN A 44 -4.93 7.00 -10.16
N GLY A 45 -5.79 7.17 -9.14
CA GLY A 45 -5.62 6.57 -7.82
C GLY A 45 -5.61 5.05 -7.87
N VAL A 46 -6.54 4.43 -8.63
CA VAL A 46 -6.57 2.97 -8.82
C VAL A 46 -5.29 2.50 -9.51
N ASN A 47 -4.95 3.10 -10.65
CA ASN A 47 -3.77 2.72 -11.43
C ASN A 47 -2.48 2.87 -10.61
N LYS A 48 -2.36 3.94 -9.82
CA LYS A 48 -1.18 4.21 -8.99
C LYS A 48 -1.06 3.20 -7.86
N PHE A 49 -2.17 2.82 -7.24
CA PHE A 49 -2.17 1.80 -6.21
C PHE A 49 -1.76 0.44 -6.76
N ASP A 50 -2.31 0.05 -7.91
CA ASP A 50 -1.96 -1.21 -8.59
C ASP A 50 -0.48 -1.25 -8.98
N GLU A 51 0.06 -0.15 -9.53
CA GLU A 51 1.48 -0.01 -9.83
C GLU A 51 2.34 -0.20 -8.58
N ILE A 52 2.00 0.46 -7.46
CA ILE A 52 2.75 0.33 -6.21
C ILE A 52 2.71 -1.11 -5.68
N ARG A 53 1.53 -1.73 -5.68
CA ARG A 53 1.35 -3.11 -5.20
C ARG A 53 2.17 -4.10 -6.02
N GLU A 54 2.07 -4.03 -7.34
CA GLU A 54 2.80 -4.91 -8.25
C GLU A 54 4.30 -4.77 -8.06
N ASN A 55 4.79 -3.54 -8.00
CA ASN A 55 6.22 -3.31 -7.85
C ASN A 55 6.74 -3.68 -6.46
N LEU A 56 5.99 -3.46 -5.38
CA LEU A 56 6.34 -3.98 -4.05
C LEU A 56 6.44 -5.51 -4.04
N SER A 57 5.55 -6.20 -4.74
CA SER A 57 5.62 -7.66 -4.84
C SER A 57 6.83 -8.10 -5.67
N ARG A 58 7.17 -7.35 -6.73
CA ARG A 58 8.31 -7.61 -7.62
C ARG A 58 9.64 -7.42 -6.91
N THR A 59 9.78 -6.37 -6.08
CA THR A 59 11.02 -6.12 -5.35
C THR A 59 11.35 -7.24 -4.38
N ILE A 60 10.35 -7.81 -3.69
CA ILE A 60 10.55 -8.97 -2.82
C ILE A 60 10.91 -10.22 -3.63
N GLN A 61 10.24 -10.48 -4.76
CA GLN A 61 10.55 -11.61 -5.63
C GLN A 61 11.98 -11.55 -6.19
N LEU A 62 12.48 -10.35 -6.48
CA LEU A 62 13.85 -10.12 -6.95
C LEU A 62 14.87 -10.02 -5.80
N ASN A 63 14.41 -10.14 -4.54
CA ASN A 63 15.21 -9.90 -3.34
C ASN A 63 15.93 -8.53 -3.35
N GLU A 64 15.30 -7.54 -3.96
CA GLU A 64 15.82 -6.18 -4.12
C GLU A 64 15.24 -5.25 -3.04
N LEU A 65 15.77 -5.36 -1.82
CA LEU A 65 15.37 -4.51 -0.71
C LEU A 65 15.90 -3.07 -0.84
N GLN A 66 16.96 -2.85 -1.62
CA GLN A 66 17.45 -1.53 -1.98
C GLN A 66 17.97 -1.53 -3.42
N PRO A 67 17.65 -0.49 -4.24
CA PRO A 67 16.81 0.68 -3.94
C PRO A 67 15.29 0.44 -4.04
N GLY A 68 14.84 -0.61 -4.72
CA GLY A 68 13.45 -0.80 -5.12
C GLY A 68 12.43 -0.76 -3.97
N PHE A 69 12.58 -1.59 -2.93
CA PHE A 69 11.62 -1.63 -1.82
C PHE A 69 11.48 -0.27 -1.11
N SER A 70 12.59 0.44 -0.90
CA SER A 70 12.57 1.78 -0.30
C SER A 70 11.80 2.77 -1.17
N PHE A 71 12.03 2.76 -2.49
CA PHE A 71 11.37 3.65 -3.43
C PHE A 71 9.85 3.44 -3.42
N TRP A 72 9.39 2.19 -3.59
CA TRP A 72 7.96 1.88 -3.64
C TRP A 72 7.25 2.04 -2.30
N SER A 73 7.97 1.83 -1.19
CA SER A 73 7.42 2.13 0.15
C SER A 73 7.25 3.64 0.37
N ASN A 74 8.15 4.47 -0.13
CA ASN A 74 7.97 5.93 -0.10
C ASN A 74 6.83 6.37 -1.03
N ALA A 75 6.72 5.79 -2.22
CA ALA A 75 5.59 6.02 -3.11
C ALA A 75 4.25 5.65 -2.45
N LEU A 76 4.20 4.60 -1.64
CA LEU A 76 3.01 4.25 -0.85
C LEU A 76 2.70 5.30 0.23
N LYS A 77 3.71 5.87 0.91
CA LYS A 77 3.50 6.96 1.88
C LYS A 77 2.91 8.20 1.20
N GLU A 78 3.45 8.57 0.05
CA GLU A 78 2.95 9.69 -0.75
C GLU A 78 1.51 9.42 -1.23
N PHE A 79 1.24 8.20 -1.70
CA PHE A 79 -0.10 7.76 -2.08
C PHE A 79 -1.11 7.92 -0.92
N ILE A 80 -0.78 7.41 0.27
CA ILE A 80 -1.65 7.54 1.44
C ILE A 80 -1.87 9.00 1.83
N THR A 81 -0.88 9.85 1.63
CA THR A 81 -0.96 11.28 1.93
C THR A 81 -1.88 12.00 0.95
N LEU A 82 -1.80 11.69 -0.35
CA LEU A 82 -2.56 12.36 -1.41
C LEU A 82 -3.99 11.81 -1.58
N TYR A 83 -4.15 10.49 -1.54
CA TYR A 83 -5.42 9.80 -1.80
C TYR A 83 -6.11 9.29 -0.54
N GLY A 84 -5.41 9.24 0.60
CA GLY A 84 -5.89 8.58 1.80
C GLY A 84 -5.76 7.06 1.71
N PHE A 85 -6.63 6.35 2.43
CA PHE A 85 -6.73 4.88 2.35
C PHE A 85 -7.64 4.54 1.17
N TYR A 86 -7.17 4.87 -0.04
CA TYR A 86 -7.86 4.65 -1.31
C TYR A 86 -7.63 3.21 -1.79
N PHE A 87 -8.01 2.25 -0.96
CA PHE A 87 -7.97 0.82 -1.25
C PHE A 87 -8.98 0.09 -0.36
N THR A 88 -9.26 -1.17 -0.71
CA THR A 88 -10.18 -2.04 0.04
C THR A 88 -9.57 -2.48 1.37
N LYS A 89 -10.44 -2.91 2.29
CA LYS A 89 -10.01 -3.47 3.59
C LYS A 89 -9.08 -4.69 3.41
N ASP A 90 -9.36 -5.55 2.45
CA ASP A 90 -8.52 -6.72 2.12
C ASP A 90 -7.11 -6.30 1.69
N ASN A 91 -7.01 -5.30 0.80
CA ASN A 91 -5.72 -4.75 0.39
C ASN A 91 -4.98 -4.08 1.55
N HIS A 92 -5.69 -3.42 2.46
CA HIS A 92 -5.09 -2.86 3.68
C HIS A 92 -4.43 -3.93 4.54
N LEU A 93 -5.15 -5.02 4.82
CA LEU A 93 -4.65 -6.15 5.61
C LEU A 93 -3.46 -6.83 4.94
N LYS A 94 -3.52 -7.03 3.62
CA LYS A 94 -2.41 -7.57 2.83
C LYS A 94 -1.17 -6.69 2.93
N LEU A 95 -1.30 -5.37 2.87
CA LEU A 95 -0.16 -4.45 3.07
C LEU A 95 0.43 -4.58 4.48
N VAL A 96 -0.40 -4.60 5.52
CA VAL A 96 0.07 -4.76 6.90
C VAL A 96 0.83 -6.09 7.07
N ASN A 97 0.23 -7.19 6.62
CA ASN A 97 0.85 -8.52 6.68
C ASN A 97 2.13 -8.59 5.84
N PHE A 98 2.17 -7.93 4.69
CA PHE A 98 3.36 -7.82 3.86
C PHE A 98 4.51 -7.16 4.61
N TYR A 99 4.30 -5.98 5.22
CA TYR A 99 5.36 -5.30 5.97
C TYR A 99 5.79 -6.06 7.22
N LEU A 100 4.87 -6.74 7.91
CA LEU A 100 5.21 -7.63 9.02
C LEU A 100 6.03 -8.85 8.57
N SER A 101 5.72 -9.40 7.39
CA SER A 101 6.46 -10.52 6.81
C SER A 101 7.87 -10.08 6.43
N VAL A 102 8.05 -8.89 5.84
CA VAL A 102 9.37 -8.32 5.55
C VAL A 102 10.19 -8.14 6.83
N LEU A 103 9.57 -7.69 7.93
CA LEU A 103 10.24 -7.60 9.24
C LEU A 103 10.63 -8.96 9.83
N SER A 104 10.03 -10.04 9.37
CA SER A 104 10.35 -11.39 9.85
C SER A 104 11.58 -11.98 9.16
N ILE A 105 12.05 -11.37 8.06
CA ILE A 105 13.28 -11.74 7.35
C ILE A 105 14.49 -11.50 8.29
N THR A 106 15.37 -12.49 8.38
CA THR A 106 16.65 -12.38 9.10
C THR A 106 17.60 -11.43 8.34
N ASP A 107 18.41 -10.69 9.07
CA ASP A 107 19.50 -9.87 8.51
C ASP A 107 19.02 -8.65 7.69
N LEU A 108 17.87 -8.09 8.07
CA LEU A 108 17.31 -6.90 7.45
C LEU A 108 18.08 -5.63 7.85
N GLN A 109 18.47 -4.81 6.86
CA GLN A 109 19.14 -3.54 7.10
C GLN A 109 18.28 -2.56 7.93
N TYR A 110 18.92 -1.77 8.79
CA TYR A 110 18.23 -0.80 9.66
C TYR A 110 17.34 0.18 8.88
N THR A 111 17.79 0.64 7.70
CA THR A 111 17.03 1.53 6.83
C THR A 111 15.69 0.90 6.41
N SER A 112 15.70 -0.36 6.01
CA SER A 112 14.50 -1.10 5.61
C SER A 112 13.56 -1.32 6.79
N VAL A 113 14.11 -1.65 7.97
CA VAL A 113 13.34 -1.79 9.22
C VAL A 113 12.64 -0.47 9.56
N LYS A 114 13.37 0.66 9.51
CA LYS A 114 12.82 1.99 9.78
C LYS A 114 11.65 2.29 8.84
N ILE A 115 11.80 2.03 7.54
CA ILE A 115 10.75 2.25 6.54
C ILE A 115 9.51 1.39 6.85
N CYS A 116 9.70 0.11 7.18
CA CYS A 116 8.60 -0.78 7.57
C CYS A 116 7.87 -0.26 8.81
N CYS A 117 8.60 0.15 9.85
CA CYS A 117 8.02 0.69 11.09
C CYS A 117 7.23 1.99 10.85
N GLU A 118 7.75 2.91 10.03
CA GLU A 118 7.04 4.15 9.67
C GLU A 118 5.76 3.88 8.89
N LEU A 119 5.79 2.91 7.96
CA LEU A 119 4.60 2.52 7.20
C LEU A 119 3.58 1.77 8.04
N LEU A 120 4.00 0.80 8.85
CA LEU A 120 3.12 0.11 9.79
C LEU A 120 2.47 1.11 10.75
N SER A 121 3.22 2.08 11.27
CA SER A 121 2.68 3.16 12.10
C SER A 121 1.62 3.96 11.35
N THR A 122 1.85 4.27 10.06
CA THR A 122 0.90 5.00 9.23
C THR A 122 -0.37 4.19 8.95
N LEU A 123 -0.22 2.91 8.60
CA LEU A 123 -1.30 1.99 8.26
C LEU A 123 -2.16 1.63 9.47
N LEU A 124 -1.55 1.46 10.66
CA LEU A 124 -2.24 1.08 11.90
C LEU A 124 -2.76 2.29 12.70
N ARG A 125 -2.37 3.52 12.34
CA ARG A 125 -2.80 4.75 13.04
C ARG A 125 -4.31 4.89 13.19
N LYS A 126 -5.08 4.45 12.18
CA LYS A 126 -6.54 4.52 12.19
C LYS A 126 -7.14 3.18 12.61
N THR A 127 -7.05 2.87 13.90
CA THR A 127 -7.51 1.61 14.50
C THR A 127 -8.99 1.27 14.24
N ARG A 128 -9.82 2.23 13.84
CA ARG A 128 -11.23 1.99 13.46
C ARG A 128 -11.41 1.33 12.09
N LEU A 129 -10.36 1.31 11.25
CA LEU A 129 -10.42 0.74 9.89
C LEU A 129 -10.16 -0.78 9.85
N ILE A 130 -9.53 -1.31 10.90
CA ILE A 130 -9.18 -2.73 11.04
C ILE A 130 -9.84 -3.24 12.33
N THR A 131 -10.65 -4.29 12.24
CA THR A 131 -11.22 -4.92 13.44
C THR A 131 -10.18 -5.83 14.07
N ARG A 132 -10.26 -6.04 15.39
CA ARG A 132 -9.32 -6.90 16.13
C ARG A 132 -9.29 -8.34 15.59
N ASP A 133 -10.42 -8.84 15.11
CA ASP A 133 -10.53 -10.20 14.57
C ASP A 133 -9.85 -10.35 13.21
N ASP A 134 -9.61 -9.25 12.48
CA ASP A 134 -9.00 -9.30 11.15
C ASP A 134 -7.46 -9.40 11.19
N LEU A 135 -6.84 -9.01 12.31
CA LEU A 135 -5.39 -8.83 12.38
C LEU A 135 -4.80 -9.41 13.67
N VAL A 136 -4.13 -10.54 13.51
CA VAL A 136 -3.31 -11.16 14.55
C VAL A 136 -1.84 -10.85 14.25
N ILE A 137 -1.19 -10.08 15.11
CA ILE A 137 0.21 -9.68 14.96
C ILE A 137 1.07 -10.52 15.90
N ASP A 138 2.13 -11.13 15.37
CA ASP A 138 3.17 -11.72 16.22
C ASP A 138 4.02 -10.62 16.85
N TRP A 139 3.87 -10.45 18.17
CA TRP A 139 4.60 -9.46 18.93
C TRP A 139 6.09 -9.79 19.06
N HIS A 140 6.48 -11.06 18.89
CA HIS A 140 7.87 -11.49 19.07
C HIS A 140 8.79 -10.85 18.02
N THR A 141 8.36 -10.77 16.75
CA THR A 141 9.11 -10.10 15.67
C THR A 141 9.32 -8.62 15.98
N LEU A 142 8.27 -7.92 16.45
CA LEU A 142 8.37 -6.52 16.83
C LEU A 142 9.28 -6.32 18.05
N TYR A 143 9.17 -7.19 19.06
CA TYR A 143 9.99 -7.13 20.25
C TYR A 143 11.47 -7.37 19.95
N ARG A 144 11.79 -8.31 19.06
CA ARG A 144 13.16 -8.55 18.57
C ARG A 144 13.77 -7.27 18.02
N TRP A 145 13.06 -6.58 17.12
CA TRP A 145 13.53 -5.32 16.54
C TRP A 145 13.64 -4.20 17.57
N ALA A 146 12.66 -4.06 18.47
CA ALA A 146 12.72 -3.07 19.55
C ALA A 146 13.96 -3.28 20.45
N LYS A 147 14.26 -4.53 20.82
CA LYS A 147 15.44 -4.89 21.60
C LYS A 147 16.74 -4.61 20.84
N LEU A 148 16.80 -4.96 19.56
CA LEU A 148 17.98 -4.68 18.71
C LEU A 148 18.24 -3.18 18.59
N VAL A 149 17.21 -2.38 18.32
CA VAL A 149 17.33 -0.92 18.19
C VAL A 149 17.73 -0.27 19.51
N HIS A 150 17.11 -0.68 20.62
CA HIS A 150 17.45 -0.18 21.96
C HIS A 150 18.91 -0.49 22.33
N ASN A 151 19.34 -1.73 22.13
CA ASN A 151 20.72 -2.15 22.45
C ASN A 151 21.77 -1.53 21.51
N ASN A 152 21.39 -1.17 20.28
CA ASN A 152 22.29 -0.50 19.33
C ASN A 152 22.45 1.00 19.62
N HIS A 153 21.52 1.63 20.35
CA HIS A 153 21.64 3.03 20.76
C HIS A 153 22.86 3.28 21.68
N ASP A 154 23.36 2.24 22.36
CA ASP A 154 24.58 2.30 23.19
C ASP A 154 25.89 2.22 22.37
N LYS A 155 25.80 2.02 21.04
CA LYS A 155 26.97 1.89 20.14
C LYS A 155 27.05 3.04 19.14
N ALA A 156 26.93 4.27 19.60
CA ALA A 156 27.02 5.49 18.78
C ALA A 156 28.29 5.61 17.89
N HIS A 157 29.27 4.71 17.99
CA HIS A 157 30.54 4.78 17.25
C HIS A 157 31.03 3.48 16.59
N ALA A 158 30.26 2.39 16.52
CA ALA A 158 30.75 1.17 15.89
C ALA A 158 29.92 0.79 14.66
N LEU A 159 30.58 0.88 13.51
CA LEU A 159 30.23 0.22 12.25
C LEU A 159 29.72 -1.21 12.53
N VAL A 160 28.43 -1.47 12.34
CA VAL A 160 27.90 -2.84 12.47
C VAL A 160 26.93 -3.11 11.33
N THR A 161 27.42 -3.88 10.36
CA THR A 161 26.62 -4.83 9.59
C THR A 161 25.77 -5.63 10.57
N LEU A 162 24.45 -5.52 10.43
CA LEU A 162 23.53 -6.38 11.15
C LEU A 162 23.82 -7.83 10.74
N PRO A 163 23.87 -8.77 11.70
CA PRO A 163 24.05 -10.18 11.38
C PRO A 163 22.97 -10.60 10.40
#